data_AF-C1MRH9-F1
#
_entry.id   AF-C1MRH9-F1
#
_cell.length_a   1.000
_cell.length_b   1.000
_cell.length_c   1.000
_cell.angle_alpha   90.00
_cell.angle_beta   90.00
_cell.angle_gamma   90.00
#
_symmetry.space_group_name_H-M   'P 1'
#
loop_
_entity.id
_entity.type
_entity.pdbx_description
1 polymer ?
#
loop_
_entity_poly.entity_id
_entity_poly.type
_entity_poly.pdbx_seq_one_letter_code
_entity_poly.pdbx_strand_id
1 'polypeptide(L)'
;MRAVAGHGAPRVVASTRARARAIPRARASTSASTRASTSRAGRAHAVFAVASDVPSPRRRRRGGGVARASRESDDAAAVNGVAAPATTPSVPSSSSSLSAPAGRALLLAVPLLWATYNPSVRFIYESAAPPSPAQLSAVRTLISLAPFAGALSRLLAARDEEEEDGGAGGEATADDADDAPIAADVAETAAPSLLRAGVELGVLNCVGTAAQAYGLEQTTSTRAGFLLATINVLVPVGSYLSGETVSPAVWAACALAALGVGVVSDALPVPIHWSDHDQTRAGAALDSIDPSIDSIAAAGLNAGDAYVLIAAVAYAAFTVRLGKFASAADASELAAVKTAVMGALFVAWALIEAAVAVSGGGGGGELGDVSGTLTRGVLWSPAGVGFVAAWAAVAYSALAPGALATYLQTKGQSVVPAAEAQVIFATTPVFNALVSCVFLGEAIGADVAAGGGILVLASALPAAAEWRESRDRRRP
;
A
#
# COMPACT_ATOMS: atom_id res chain seq x y z
N MET A 1 49.01 56.58 8.37
CA MET A 1 49.96 56.96 7.30
C MET A 1 50.88 55.76 7.08
N ARG A 2 50.82 55.13 5.88
CA ARG A 2 51.77 54.17 5.20
C ARG A 2 52.51 53.11 6.07
N ALA A 3 52.36 51.78 5.93
CA ALA A 3 52.50 50.81 4.81
C ALA A 3 53.87 50.06 4.76
N VAL A 4 53.82 48.77 4.36
CA VAL A 4 54.89 47.92 3.74
C VAL A 4 55.88 47.23 4.73
N ALA A 5 56.34 45.95 4.66
CA ALA A 5 56.25 44.76 3.79
C ALA A 5 56.78 43.48 4.52
N GLY A 6 56.56 42.30 3.92
CA GLY A 6 57.38 41.07 4.06
C GLY A 6 56.60 39.80 3.68
N HIS A 7 56.52 39.34 2.42
CA HIS A 7 57.44 38.46 1.67
C HIS A 7 57.93 37.19 2.40
N GLY A 8 57.52 36.00 1.89
CA GLY A 8 58.23 34.73 2.13
C GLY A 8 57.38 33.45 2.06
N ALA A 9 57.26 32.84 0.88
CA ALA A 9 57.03 31.41 0.66
C ALA A 9 58.04 30.93 -0.40
N PRO A 10 58.29 29.63 -0.67
CA PRO A 10 57.84 28.39 -0.02
C PRO A 10 59.02 27.41 0.30
N ARG A 11 58.79 26.31 1.04
CA ARG A 11 59.69 25.13 1.00
C ARG A 11 58.92 23.80 1.05
N VAL A 12 59.25 22.99 0.04
CA VAL A 12 58.90 21.59 -0.22
C VAL A 12 59.65 20.68 0.74
N VAL A 13 58.99 19.65 1.30
CA VAL A 13 59.65 18.44 1.81
C VAL A 13 58.86 17.21 1.38
N ALA A 14 59.62 16.20 0.97
CA ALA A 14 59.23 15.04 0.18
C ALA A 14 58.69 13.85 0.99
N SER A 15 58.01 13.00 0.22
CA SER A 15 57.57 11.61 0.38
C SER A 15 58.26 10.70 1.42
N THR A 16 57.46 9.81 2.01
CA THR A 16 57.88 8.41 2.23
C THR A 16 56.70 7.46 2.01
N ARG A 17 56.85 6.56 1.02
CA ARG A 17 55.97 5.44 0.69
C ARG A 17 56.12 4.32 1.73
N ALA A 18 55.01 3.74 2.20
CA ALA A 18 55.01 2.45 2.87
C ALA A 18 54.00 1.48 2.21
N ARG A 19 54.62 0.55 1.47
CA ARG A 19 54.21 -0.72 0.84
C ARG A 19 52.86 -1.34 1.24
N ALA A 20 52.05 -1.57 0.19
CA ALA A 20 51.04 -2.62 0.12
C ALA A 20 51.67 -4.02 0.21
N ARG A 21 51.07 -4.91 1.01
CA ARG A 21 51.37 -6.35 1.00
C ARG A 21 50.28 -7.08 0.21
N ALA A 22 50.70 -7.70 -0.88
CA ALA A 22 49.93 -8.61 -1.70
C ALA A 22 49.72 -9.95 -0.96
N ILE A 23 48.50 -10.48 -1.01
CA ILE A 23 48.15 -11.85 -0.61
C ILE A 23 48.07 -12.70 -1.89
N PRO A 24 48.74 -13.86 -1.96
CA PRO A 24 48.93 -14.58 -3.21
C PRO A 24 47.71 -15.41 -3.63
N ARG A 25 47.42 -15.36 -4.93
CA ARG A 25 46.56 -16.31 -5.65
C ARG A 25 47.26 -17.68 -5.71
N ALA A 26 46.64 -18.71 -5.13
CA ALA A 26 47.01 -20.10 -5.37
C ALA A 26 46.14 -20.67 -6.50
N ARG A 27 46.80 -20.98 -7.62
CA ARG A 27 46.33 -21.88 -8.68
C ARG A 27 46.54 -23.31 -8.20
N ALA A 28 45.49 -24.13 -8.19
CA ALA A 28 45.62 -25.57 -8.20
C ALA A 28 44.65 -26.14 -9.23
N SER A 29 45.21 -26.51 -10.37
CA SER A 29 44.61 -27.38 -11.36
C SER A 29 44.71 -28.83 -10.87
N THR A 30 43.60 -29.55 -10.78
CA THR A 30 43.62 -30.99 -11.05
C THR A 30 42.31 -31.42 -11.68
N SER A 31 42.46 -31.92 -12.90
CA SER A 31 41.51 -32.69 -13.69
C SER A 31 41.05 -33.96 -12.97
N ALA A 32 39.75 -34.24 -13.01
CA ALA A 32 39.24 -35.60 -13.05
C ALA A 32 37.90 -35.62 -13.80
N SER A 33 37.95 -36.18 -15.01
CA SER A 33 36.80 -36.55 -15.82
C SER A 33 36.23 -37.85 -15.27
N THR A 34 34.91 -37.91 -15.06
CA THR A 34 34.18 -39.18 -15.18
C THR A 34 32.82 -38.91 -15.83
N ARG A 35 32.69 -39.45 -17.05
CA ARG A 35 31.44 -39.61 -17.81
C ARG A 35 30.74 -40.91 -17.39
N ALA A 36 29.46 -40.99 -17.76
CA ALA A 36 28.54 -42.15 -17.74
C ALA A 36 27.78 -42.34 -16.41
N SER A 37 26.49 -42.65 -16.36
CA SER A 37 25.49 -42.96 -17.40
C SER A 37 24.10 -43.01 -16.72
N THR A 38 23.06 -42.58 -17.46
CA THR A 38 21.68 -43.08 -17.47
C THR A 38 21.06 -43.65 -16.18
N SER A 39 19.99 -42.99 -15.71
CA SER A 39 18.81 -43.71 -15.21
C SER A 39 17.57 -42.82 -15.30
N ARG A 40 16.58 -43.34 -16.01
CA ARG A 40 15.29 -42.76 -16.37
C ARG A 40 14.24 -43.43 -15.50
N ALA A 41 13.61 -42.69 -14.59
CA ALA A 41 12.32 -42.98 -13.96
C ALA A 41 11.91 -41.68 -13.23
N GLY A 42 10.85 -40.97 -13.57
CA GLY A 42 9.52 -41.44 -13.89
C GLY A 42 8.65 -41.26 -12.65
N ARG A 43 8.01 -40.09 -12.50
CA ARG A 43 6.79 -39.82 -11.70
C ARG A 43 6.49 -38.32 -11.80
N ALA A 44 5.61 -37.92 -12.71
CA ALA A 44 4.15 -37.92 -12.63
C ALA A 44 3.64 -36.59 -12.07
N HIS A 45 3.15 -35.79 -13.02
CA HIS A 45 2.33 -34.60 -12.83
C HIS A 45 1.14 -34.90 -11.92
N ALA A 46 0.89 -34.03 -10.95
CA ALA A 46 -0.43 -33.86 -10.34
C ALA A 46 -0.87 -32.42 -10.61
N VAL A 47 -1.45 -32.24 -11.79
CA VAL A 47 -2.29 -31.08 -12.12
C VAL A 47 -3.61 -31.31 -11.37
N PHE A 48 -3.88 -30.51 -10.35
CA PHE A 48 -5.21 -30.48 -9.73
C PHE A 48 -6.14 -29.68 -10.65
N ALA A 49 -6.86 -30.42 -11.49
CA ALA A 49 -8.02 -29.93 -12.21
C ALA A 49 -9.15 -29.70 -11.20
N VAL A 50 -9.54 -28.44 -11.00
CA VAL A 50 -10.79 -28.12 -10.31
C VAL A 50 -11.90 -28.18 -11.36
N ALA A 51 -12.74 -29.20 -11.24
CA ALA A 51 -13.95 -29.35 -12.03
C ALA A 51 -14.89 -28.17 -11.75
N SER A 52 -15.25 -27.46 -12.81
CA SER A 52 -16.28 -26.44 -12.83
C SER A 52 -17.65 -27.11 -12.92
N ASP A 53 -18.30 -27.35 -11.78
CA ASP A 53 -19.74 -27.60 -11.74
C ASP A 53 -20.46 -26.24 -11.64
N VAL A 54 -20.97 -25.80 -12.79
CA VAL A 54 -21.79 -24.60 -12.95
C VAL A 54 -23.26 -25.02 -12.96
N PRO A 55 -24.08 -24.64 -11.96
CA PRO A 55 -25.52 -24.75 -12.09
C PRO A 55 -26.05 -23.53 -12.85
N SER A 56 -26.46 -23.73 -14.09
CA SER A 56 -27.16 -22.73 -14.92
C SER A 56 -28.55 -22.39 -14.36
N PRO A 57 -28.91 -21.10 -14.14
CA PRO A 57 -30.29 -20.73 -13.84
C PRO A 57 -31.12 -20.63 -15.12
N ARG A 58 -32.21 -21.39 -15.12
CA ARG A 58 -33.21 -21.51 -16.19
C ARG A 58 -33.83 -20.15 -16.56
N ARG A 59 -33.80 -19.87 -17.86
CA ARG A 59 -34.49 -18.79 -18.56
C ARG A 59 -36.01 -18.99 -18.49
N ARG A 60 -36.70 -18.28 -17.60
CA ARG A 60 -38.18 -18.28 -17.55
C ARG A 60 -38.72 -17.22 -18.50
N ARG A 61 -39.13 -17.68 -19.68
CA ARG A 61 -39.87 -16.93 -20.70
C ARG A 61 -41.34 -16.85 -20.24
N ARG A 62 -41.89 -15.66 -20.01
CA ARG A 62 -43.35 -15.45 -19.98
C ARG A 62 -43.67 -14.21 -20.81
N GLY A 63 -44.44 -14.45 -21.88
CA GLY A 63 -44.82 -13.47 -22.89
C GLY A 63 -45.94 -12.54 -22.44
N GLY A 64 -46.19 -11.56 -23.30
CA GLY A 64 -47.05 -10.41 -23.08
C GLY A 64 -48.53 -10.70 -22.86
N GLY A 65 -49.22 -9.65 -22.42
CA GLY A 65 -50.66 -9.62 -22.23
C GLY A 65 -51.10 -8.24 -21.74
N VAL A 66 -51.47 -7.39 -22.69
CA VAL A 66 -52.07 -6.06 -22.54
C VAL A 66 -53.42 -6.16 -21.83
N ALA A 67 -53.72 -5.26 -20.87
CA ALA A 67 -55.04 -4.64 -20.73
C ALA A 67 -55.05 -3.51 -19.69
N ARG A 68 -55.63 -2.40 -20.12
CA ARG A 68 -55.87 -1.12 -19.46
C ARG A 68 -57.28 -1.15 -18.87
N ALA A 69 -57.48 -0.71 -17.62
CA ALA A 69 -58.77 -0.20 -17.16
C ALA A 69 -58.59 0.66 -15.90
N SER A 70 -58.72 1.96 -16.13
CA SER A 70 -59.08 3.03 -15.20
C SER A 70 -60.40 2.75 -14.49
N ARG A 71 -60.50 3.13 -13.21
CA ARG A 71 -61.71 3.74 -12.62
C ARG A 71 -61.38 4.49 -11.33
N GLU A 72 -62.24 5.47 -11.11
CA GLU A 72 -62.07 6.72 -10.39
C GLU A 72 -63.04 6.73 -9.19
N SER A 73 -62.55 7.29 -8.09
CA SER A 73 -63.18 8.09 -7.02
C SER A 73 -64.54 7.72 -6.34
N ASP A 74 -64.49 7.99 -5.01
CA ASP A 74 -65.49 8.62 -4.13
C ASP A 74 -66.43 7.81 -3.19
N ASP A 75 -66.20 8.14 -1.91
CA ASP A 75 -67.13 8.47 -0.81
C ASP A 75 -67.74 7.41 0.16
N ALA A 76 -67.16 7.45 1.38
CA ALA A 76 -67.78 7.73 2.69
C ALA A 76 -68.83 6.76 3.31
N ALA A 77 -68.47 6.14 4.45
CA ALA A 77 -68.94 6.52 5.81
C ALA A 77 -69.02 5.34 6.82
N ALA A 78 -68.36 5.56 7.97
CA ALA A 78 -68.79 5.26 9.35
C ALA A 78 -68.74 3.83 9.99
N VAL A 79 -67.81 3.72 10.95
CA VAL A 79 -67.98 3.26 12.36
C VAL A 79 -67.97 1.75 12.67
N ASN A 80 -66.85 1.26 13.23
CA ASN A 80 -66.75 0.81 14.63
C ASN A 80 -65.29 0.44 15.01
N GLY A 81 -64.91 0.82 16.23
CA GLY A 81 -63.52 0.94 16.67
C GLY A 81 -62.80 -0.34 17.07
N VAL A 82 -61.49 -0.34 16.83
CA VAL A 82 -60.48 -1.07 17.59
C VAL A 82 -59.27 -0.13 17.71
N ALA A 83 -58.78 0.06 18.93
CA ALA A 83 -57.67 0.96 19.25
C ALA A 83 -56.39 0.54 18.50
N ALA A 84 -55.77 1.48 17.80
CA ALA A 84 -54.44 1.32 17.21
C ALA A 84 -53.36 1.48 18.30
N PRO A 85 -52.31 0.63 18.35
CA PRO A 85 -51.17 0.89 19.20
C PRO A 85 -50.41 2.11 18.68
N ALA A 86 -49.94 2.94 19.63
CA ALA A 86 -49.20 4.16 19.35
C ALA A 86 -48.03 3.91 18.39
N THR A 87 -48.03 4.60 17.25
CA THR A 87 -46.87 4.70 16.36
C THR A 87 -45.74 5.35 17.13
N THR A 88 -44.72 4.58 17.48
CA THR A 88 -43.41 5.12 17.86
C THR A 88 -42.91 5.99 16.71
N PRO A 89 -42.37 7.19 16.98
CA PRO A 89 -41.76 8.00 15.93
C PRO A 89 -40.57 7.19 15.40
N SER A 90 -40.65 6.77 14.13
CA SER A 90 -39.52 6.22 13.41
C SER A 90 -38.43 7.27 13.39
N VAL A 91 -37.43 7.12 14.27
CA VAL A 91 -36.18 7.87 14.17
C VAL A 91 -35.63 7.58 12.78
N PRO A 92 -35.45 8.59 11.90
CA PRO A 92 -34.78 8.34 10.64
C PRO A 92 -33.35 7.92 10.98
N SER A 93 -33.03 6.66 10.76
CA SER A 93 -31.66 6.17 10.78
C SER A 93 -30.92 6.81 9.62
N SER A 94 -30.40 8.01 9.85
CA SER A 94 -29.51 8.71 8.93
C SER A 94 -28.12 8.07 8.98
N SER A 95 -28.01 6.79 8.62
CA SER A 95 -26.74 6.27 8.11
C SER A 95 -26.56 6.86 6.71
N SER A 96 -25.99 8.06 6.64
CA SER A 96 -25.62 8.67 5.36
C SER A 96 -24.61 7.76 4.66
N SER A 97 -25.09 6.97 3.70
CA SER A 97 -24.20 6.18 2.85
C SER A 97 -23.28 7.13 2.10
N LEU A 98 -21.97 6.87 2.17
CA LEU A 98 -20.97 7.70 1.53
C LEU A 98 -21.21 7.68 0.02
N SER A 99 -21.30 8.85 -0.61
CA SER A 99 -21.47 8.94 -2.06
C SER A 99 -20.16 8.68 -2.79
N ALA A 100 -20.21 8.17 -4.03
CA ALA A 100 -19.01 7.92 -4.83
C ALA A 100 -18.13 9.18 -5.02
N PRO A 101 -18.66 10.39 -5.29
CA PRO A 101 -17.84 11.61 -5.33
C PRO A 101 -17.16 11.93 -4.00
N ALA A 102 -17.85 11.71 -2.86
CA ALA A 102 -17.26 11.90 -1.54
C ALA A 102 -16.14 10.88 -1.30
N GLY A 103 -16.34 9.60 -1.67
CA GLY A 103 -15.30 8.57 -1.62
C GLY A 103 -14.06 8.95 -2.43
N ARG A 104 -14.23 9.43 -3.67
CA ARG A 104 -13.13 9.94 -4.51
C ARG A 104 -12.38 11.10 -3.87
N ALA A 105 -13.09 12.02 -3.24
CA ALA A 105 -12.47 13.14 -2.54
C ALA A 105 -11.62 12.67 -1.35
N LEU A 106 -12.08 11.69 -0.57
CA LEU A 106 -11.27 11.06 0.48
C LEU A 106 -10.02 10.41 -0.11
N LEU A 107 -10.16 9.70 -1.24
CA LEU A 107 -9.03 9.05 -1.90
C LEU A 107 -8.03 10.05 -2.49
N LEU A 108 -8.46 11.23 -2.95
CA LEU A 108 -7.54 12.26 -3.45
C LEU A 108 -6.71 12.89 -2.32
N ALA A 109 -7.24 12.92 -1.09
CA ALA A 109 -6.48 13.39 0.07
C ALA A 109 -5.35 12.41 0.47
N VAL A 110 -5.46 11.12 0.12
CA VAL A 110 -4.45 10.09 0.47
C VAL A 110 -3.09 10.37 -0.21
N PRO A 111 -3.00 10.58 -1.54
CA PRO A 111 -1.76 10.98 -2.20
C PRO A 111 -1.12 12.25 -1.66
N LEU A 112 -1.93 13.24 -1.27
CA LEU A 112 -1.43 14.47 -0.65
C LEU A 112 -0.78 14.17 0.70
N LEU A 113 -1.42 13.37 1.54
CA LEU A 113 -0.85 12.94 2.83
C LEU A 113 0.43 12.12 2.61
N TRP A 114 0.42 11.18 1.66
CA TRP A 114 1.62 10.42 1.31
C TRP A 114 2.74 11.30 0.75
N ALA A 115 2.44 12.41 0.08
CA ALA A 115 3.46 13.30 -0.41
C ALA A 115 4.27 13.99 0.70
N THR A 116 3.63 14.27 1.85
CA THR A 116 4.31 14.87 3.00
C THR A 116 5.12 13.87 3.84
N TYR A 117 4.99 12.57 3.55
CA TYR A 117 5.77 11.51 4.18
C TYR A 117 7.26 11.63 3.85
N ASN A 118 7.60 11.85 2.58
CA ASN A 118 8.98 11.86 2.11
C ASN A 118 9.86 12.91 2.81
N PRO A 119 9.45 14.20 2.91
CA PRO A 119 10.22 15.19 3.66
C PRO A 119 10.39 14.84 5.14
N SER A 120 9.33 14.32 5.76
CA SER A 120 9.34 13.96 7.19
C SER A 120 10.30 12.82 7.49
N VAL A 121 10.32 11.79 6.65
CA VAL A 121 11.21 10.64 6.82
C VAL A 121 12.65 10.96 6.41
N ARG A 122 12.85 11.76 5.37
CA ARG A 122 14.17 12.26 4.98
C ARG A 122 14.82 13.04 6.13
N PHE A 123 14.07 13.92 6.80
CA PHE A 123 14.55 14.65 7.97
C PHE A 123 15.06 13.71 9.08
N ILE A 124 14.39 12.58 9.33
CA ILE A 124 14.81 11.60 10.35
C ILE A 124 16.09 10.89 9.92
N TYR A 125 16.19 10.48 8.65
CA TYR A 125 17.37 9.76 8.14
C TYR A 125 18.60 10.64 7.94
N GLU A 126 18.44 11.96 7.78
CA GLU A 126 19.55 12.92 7.72
C GLU A 126 20.13 13.27 9.11
N SER A 127 19.56 12.73 10.19
CA SER A 127 20.10 12.91 11.54
C SER A 127 21.47 12.22 11.73
N ALA A 128 22.21 12.65 12.76
CA ALA A 128 23.56 12.13 13.03
C ALA A 128 23.60 10.63 13.40
N ALA A 129 22.48 10.06 13.84
CA ALA A 129 22.35 8.67 14.21
C ALA A 129 20.95 8.16 13.80
N PRO A 130 20.73 7.88 12.50
CA PRO A 130 19.41 7.53 12.01
C PRO A 130 18.97 6.15 12.54
N PRO A 131 17.65 5.96 12.80
CA PRO A 131 17.11 4.65 13.15
C PRO A 131 17.17 3.69 11.94
N SER A 132 17.13 2.38 12.19
CA SER A 132 16.95 1.42 11.08
C SER A 132 15.54 1.51 10.49
N PRO A 133 15.32 1.08 9.24
CA PRO A 133 13.99 1.04 8.64
C PRO A 133 12.99 0.19 9.44
N ALA A 134 13.42 -0.91 10.04
CA ALA A 134 12.58 -1.75 10.89
C ALA A 134 12.17 -1.01 12.18
N GLN A 135 13.14 -0.38 12.85
CA GLN A 135 12.90 0.39 14.08
C GLN A 135 11.94 1.56 13.82
N LEU A 136 12.18 2.34 12.76
CA LEU A 136 11.31 3.47 12.40
C LEU A 136 9.90 2.99 12.02
N SER A 137 9.79 1.90 11.27
CA SER A 137 8.49 1.31 10.88
C SER A 137 7.70 0.81 12.09
N ALA A 138 8.38 0.17 13.05
CA ALA A 138 7.78 -0.31 14.29
C ALA A 138 7.25 0.85 15.13
N VAL A 139 8.11 1.82 15.45
CA VAL A 139 7.73 3.00 16.28
C VAL A 139 6.59 3.77 15.62
N ARG A 140 6.69 4.05 14.32
CA ARG A 140 5.65 4.77 13.58
C ARG A 140 4.31 4.04 13.63
N THR A 141 4.31 2.74 13.38
CA THR A 141 3.08 1.95 13.32
C THR A 141 2.41 1.81 14.69
N LEU A 142 3.21 1.69 15.76
CA LEU A 142 2.69 1.72 17.13
C LEU A 142 2.01 3.06 17.46
N ILE A 143 2.56 4.19 17.02
CA ILE A 143 1.92 5.50 17.18
C ILE A 143 0.64 5.58 16.33
N SER A 144 0.65 5.03 15.10
CA SER A 144 -0.51 4.99 14.22
C SER A 144 -1.69 4.20 14.79
N LEU A 145 -1.51 3.37 15.82
CA LEU A 145 -2.61 2.69 16.51
C LEU A 145 -3.44 3.61 17.40
N ALA A 146 -2.88 4.72 17.89
CA ALA A 146 -3.54 5.56 18.89
C ALA A 146 -4.93 6.08 18.42
N PRO A 147 -5.11 6.57 17.18
CA PRO A 147 -6.43 6.98 16.68
C PRO A 147 -7.45 5.83 16.57
N PHE A 148 -6.99 4.58 16.54
CA PHE A 148 -7.81 3.38 16.41
C PHE A 148 -8.01 2.64 17.74
N ALA A 149 -7.49 3.15 18.86
CA ALA A 149 -7.56 2.49 20.15
C ALA A 149 -9.00 2.18 20.59
N GLY A 150 -9.94 3.10 20.35
CA GLY A 150 -11.36 2.90 20.68
C GLY A 150 -12.05 1.86 19.79
N ALA A 151 -11.60 1.66 18.55
CA ALA A 151 -12.10 0.58 17.70
C ALA A 151 -11.53 -0.76 18.17
N LEU A 152 -10.23 -0.79 18.49
CA LEU A 152 -9.58 -1.99 19.01
C LEU A 152 -10.17 -2.45 20.35
N SER A 153 -10.47 -1.53 21.27
CA SER A 153 -11.07 -1.88 22.57
C SER A 153 -12.46 -2.48 22.43
N ARG A 154 -13.28 -2.00 21.48
CA ARG A 154 -14.60 -2.57 21.19
C ARG A 154 -14.48 -4.00 20.66
N LEU A 155 -13.52 -4.23 19.77
CA LEU A 155 -13.28 -5.56 19.21
C LEU A 155 -12.78 -6.55 20.27
N LEU A 156 -11.92 -6.11 21.20
CA LEU A 156 -11.47 -6.97 22.30
C LEU A 156 -12.60 -7.31 23.26
N ALA A 157 -13.39 -6.31 23.67
CA ALA A 157 -14.54 -6.53 24.56
C ALA A 157 -15.58 -7.50 23.96
N ALA A 158 -15.86 -7.38 22.65
CA ALA A 158 -16.78 -8.29 21.98
C ALA A 158 -16.28 -9.75 21.95
N ARG A 159 -14.96 -9.99 21.96
CA ARG A 159 -14.39 -11.34 22.02
C ARG A 159 -14.43 -11.93 23.42
N ASP A 160 -14.20 -11.09 24.44
CA ASP A 160 -14.29 -11.52 25.83
C ASP A 160 -15.73 -11.95 26.18
N GLU A 161 -16.74 -11.22 25.68
CA GLU A 161 -18.16 -11.59 25.81
C GLU A 161 -18.50 -12.92 25.10
N GLU A 162 -17.97 -13.15 23.88
CA GLU A 162 -18.15 -14.43 23.15
C GLU A 162 -17.49 -15.62 23.88
N GLU A 163 -16.33 -15.42 24.52
CA GLU A 163 -15.64 -16.47 25.30
C GLU A 163 -16.37 -16.77 26.61
N GLU A 164 -16.98 -15.78 27.26
CA GLU A 164 -17.78 -15.97 28.48
C GLU A 164 -19.11 -16.69 28.19
N ASP A 165 -19.84 -16.31 27.13
CA ASP A 165 -21.11 -16.98 26.75
C ASP A 165 -20.88 -18.38 26.15
N GLY A 166 -19.77 -18.60 25.42
CA GLY A 166 -19.38 -19.90 24.90
C GLY A 166 -18.84 -20.88 25.97
N GLY A 167 -18.38 -20.35 27.12
CA GLY A 167 -17.93 -21.13 28.27
C GLY A 167 -19.05 -21.62 29.19
N ALA A 168 -20.26 -21.08 29.05
CA ALA A 168 -21.45 -21.44 29.82
C ALA A 168 -22.32 -22.54 29.15
N GLY A 169 -21.71 -23.40 28.33
CA GLY A 169 -22.33 -24.63 27.83
C GLY A 169 -22.52 -25.66 28.93
N GLY A 170 -23.53 -25.46 29.79
CA GLY A 170 -24.00 -26.44 30.75
C GLY A 170 -24.37 -27.75 30.07
N GLU A 171 -24.13 -28.87 30.75
CA GLU A 171 -24.51 -30.23 30.33
C GLU A 171 -25.94 -30.26 29.79
N ALA A 172 -26.08 -30.41 28.47
CA ALA A 172 -27.37 -30.65 27.84
C ALA A 172 -27.85 -32.05 28.25
N THR A 173 -28.87 -32.10 29.12
CA THR A 173 -29.63 -33.32 29.37
C THR A 173 -30.37 -33.73 28.10
N ALA A 174 -30.30 -35.01 27.76
CA ALA A 174 -30.67 -35.59 26.47
C ALA A 174 -32.19 -35.67 26.18
N ASP A 175 -33.01 -34.71 26.62
CA ASP A 175 -34.49 -34.80 26.51
C ASP A 175 -35.15 -33.69 25.66
N ASP A 176 -34.41 -32.69 25.18
CA ASP A 176 -34.96 -31.56 24.39
C ASP A 176 -34.41 -31.51 22.95
N ALA A 177 -34.37 -32.66 22.26
CA ALA A 177 -33.77 -32.76 20.92
C ALA A 177 -34.71 -32.46 19.73
N ASP A 178 -35.99 -32.15 19.94
CA ASP A 178 -36.97 -32.11 18.84
C ASP A 178 -37.53 -30.73 18.44
N ASP A 179 -37.16 -29.62 19.09
CA ASP A 179 -37.77 -28.30 18.77
C ASP A 179 -36.82 -27.08 18.89
N ALA A 180 -35.58 -27.21 18.41
CA ALA A 180 -34.69 -26.04 18.25
C ALA A 180 -34.68 -25.55 16.79
N PRO A 181 -35.08 -24.30 16.50
CA PRO A 181 -35.05 -23.77 15.14
C PRO A 181 -33.61 -23.65 14.63
N ILE A 182 -33.42 -24.04 13.38
CA ILE A 182 -32.21 -23.86 12.55
C ILE A 182 -31.94 -22.34 12.40
N ALA A 183 -31.43 -21.72 13.46
CA ALA A 183 -31.09 -20.30 13.54
C ALA A 183 -29.65 -20.07 14.06
N ALA A 184 -28.89 -21.15 14.29
CA ALA A 184 -27.48 -21.08 14.66
C ALA A 184 -26.55 -20.81 13.47
N ASP A 185 -27.00 -21.07 12.23
CA ASP A 185 -26.12 -21.08 11.04
C ASP A 185 -25.98 -19.71 10.33
N VAL A 186 -26.50 -18.63 10.93
CA VAL A 186 -26.44 -17.26 10.34
C VAL A 186 -25.66 -16.27 11.19
N ALA A 187 -25.47 -16.55 12.49
CA ALA A 187 -24.74 -15.65 13.40
C ALA A 187 -23.21 -15.91 13.42
N GLU A 188 -22.77 -17.11 13.03
CA GLU A 188 -21.36 -17.55 13.14
C GLU A 188 -20.41 -16.94 12.08
N THR A 189 -20.92 -16.14 11.14
CA THR A 189 -20.17 -15.72 9.93
C THR A 189 -19.57 -14.29 9.94
N ALA A 190 -19.83 -13.44 10.93
CA ALA A 190 -19.46 -12.02 10.85
C ALA A 190 -18.08 -11.67 11.47
N ALA A 191 -17.78 -12.06 12.72
CA ALA A 191 -16.53 -11.74 13.41
C ALA A 191 -15.25 -12.41 12.84
N PRO A 192 -15.25 -13.70 12.42
CA PRO A 192 -14.07 -14.31 11.81
C PRO A 192 -13.72 -13.73 10.42
N SER A 193 -14.62 -12.94 9.81
CA SER A 193 -14.35 -12.26 8.54
C SER A 193 -13.48 -10.99 8.71
N LEU A 194 -13.68 -10.21 9.78
CA LEU A 194 -12.93 -8.98 10.05
C LEU A 194 -11.50 -9.27 10.49
N LEU A 195 -11.31 -10.21 11.42
CA LEU A 195 -9.97 -10.57 11.90
C LEU A 195 -9.13 -11.14 10.77
N ARG A 196 -9.69 -12.05 9.96
CA ARG A 196 -9.02 -12.60 8.78
C ARG A 196 -8.68 -11.52 7.77
N ALA A 197 -9.61 -10.60 7.49
CA ALA A 197 -9.37 -9.47 6.59
C ALA A 197 -8.25 -8.55 7.12
N GLY A 198 -8.29 -8.18 8.40
CA GLY A 198 -7.28 -7.34 9.03
C GLY A 198 -5.89 -7.99 9.04
N VAL A 199 -5.81 -9.29 9.35
CA VAL A 199 -4.55 -10.06 9.29
C VAL A 199 -4.00 -10.10 7.88
N GLU A 200 -4.81 -10.44 6.89
CA GLU A 200 -4.39 -10.50 5.50
C GLU A 200 -3.87 -9.15 5.00
N LEU A 201 -4.62 -8.07 5.24
CA LEU A 201 -4.24 -6.72 4.86
C LEU A 201 -3.00 -6.23 5.61
N GLY A 202 -2.86 -6.59 6.90
CA GLY A 202 -1.72 -6.24 7.73
C GLY A 202 -0.44 -6.90 7.22
N VAL A 203 -0.51 -8.20 6.90
CA VAL A 203 0.61 -8.96 6.33
C VAL A 203 1.01 -8.42 4.96
N LEU A 204 0.05 -8.22 4.03
CA LEU A 204 0.34 -7.69 2.69
C LEU A 204 1.01 -6.31 2.77
N ASN A 205 0.50 -5.42 3.61
CA ASN A 205 1.07 -4.08 3.77
C ASN A 205 2.45 -4.10 4.44
N CYS A 206 2.65 -4.99 5.41
CA CYS A 206 3.95 -5.20 6.06
C CYS A 206 4.99 -5.71 5.06
N VAL A 207 4.65 -6.74 4.28
CA VAL A 207 5.54 -7.30 3.24
C VAL A 207 5.89 -6.24 2.21
N GLY A 208 4.90 -5.49 1.73
CA GLY A 208 5.12 -4.39 0.79
C GLY A 208 6.09 -3.35 1.32
N THR A 209 5.89 -2.91 2.56
CA THR A 209 6.70 -1.88 3.20
C THR A 209 8.12 -2.36 3.51
N ALA A 210 8.26 -3.58 4.03
CA ALA A 210 9.58 -4.16 4.32
C ALA A 210 10.38 -4.39 3.03
N ALA A 211 9.76 -4.97 2.00
CA ALA A 211 10.40 -5.19 0.71
C ALA A 211 10.79 -3.86 0.04
N GLN A 212 9.93 -2.84 0.11
CA GLN A 212 10.27 -1.52 -0.42
C GLN A 212 11.47 -0.90 0.30
N ALA A 213 11.49 -0.95 1.63
CA ALA A 213 12.60 -0.42 2.44
C ALA A 213 13.94 -1.08 2.07
N TYR A 214 13.98 -2.43 2.02
CA TYR A 214 15.18 -3.17 1.61
C TYR A 214 15.56 -2.95 0.15
N GLY A 215 14.57 -2.76 -0.73
CA GLY A 215 14.80 -2.47 -2.14
C GLY A 215 15.52 -1.15 -2.34
N LEU A 216 15.09 -0.11 -1.63
CA LEU A 216 15.66 1.24 -1.72
C LEU A 216 17.11 1.34 -1.20
N GLU A 217 17.56 0.40 -0.36
CA GLU A 217 18.96 0.32 0.05
C GLU A 217 19.90 -0.18 -1.06
N GLN A 218 19.35 -0.91 -2.04
CA GLN A 218 20.12 -1.67 -3.04
C GLN A 218 19.88 -1.20 -4.48
N THR A 219 18.86 -0.38 -4.72
CA THR A 219 18.60 0.24 -6.02
C THR A 219 18.47 1.75 -5.91
N THR A 220 18.60 2.46 -7.04
CA THR A 220 18.46 3.91 -7.07
C THR A 220 17.00 4.32 -6.87
N SER A 221 16.76 5.49 -6.25
CA SER A 221 15.40 6.02 -6.06
C SER A 221 14.61 6.16 -7.36
N THR A 222 15.25 6.55 -8.47
CA THR A 222 14.60 6.67 -9.79
C THR A 222 14.15 5.31 -10.33
N ARG A 223 15.03 4.29 -10.32
CA ARG A 223 14.66 2.91 -10.70
C ARG A 223 13.55 2.35 -9.81
N ALA A 224 13.65 2.53 -8.50
CA ALA A 224 12.63 2.08 -7.56
C ALA A 224 11.28 2.75 -7.82
N GLY A 225 11.26 4.05 -8.08
CA GLY A 225 10.04 4.79 -8.42
C GLY A 225 9.37 4.24 -9.69
N PHE A 226 10.15 3.98 -10.74
CA PHE A 226 9.65 3.40 -11.98
C PHE A 226 9.10 1.97 -11.78
N LEU A 227 9.84 1.11 -11.05
CA LEU A 227 9.40 -0.25 -10.76
C LEU A 227 8.15 -0.28 -9.89
N LEU A 228 8.03 0.63 -8.92
CA LEU A 228 6.84 0.75 -8.07
C LEU A 228 5.62 1.27 -8.86
N ALA A 229 5.84 2.06 -9.92
CA ALA A 229 4.76 2.52 -10.78
C ALA A 229 4.01 1.38 -11.50
N THR A 230 4.59 0.18 -11.56
CA THR A 230 3.91 -1.02 -12.06
C THR A 230 2.63 -1.35 -11.29
N ILE A 231 2.47 -0.88 -10.04
CA ILE A 231 1.22 -0.98 -9.27
C ILE A 231 0.02 -0.44 -10.08
N ASN A 232 0.22 0.62 -10.87
CA ASN A 232 -0.84 1.23 -11.69
C ASN A 232 -1.45 0.26 -12.72
N VAL A 233 -0.71 -0.78 -13.11
CA VAL A 233 -1.17 -1.85 -14.00
C VAL A 233 -1.56 -3.11 -13.20
N LEU A 234 -0.82 -3.43 -12.13
CA LEU A 234 -1.09 -4.62 -11.33
C LEU A 234 -2.43 -4.56 -10.59
N VAL A 235 -2.87 -3.39 -10.12
CA VAL A 235 -4.18 -3.25 -9.45
C VAL A 235 -5.36 -3.53 -10.39
N PRO A 236 -5.51 -2.90 -11.57
CA PRO A 236 -6.63 -3.21 -12.46
C PRO A 236 -6.59 -4.66 -12.96
N VAL A 237 -5.40 -5.22 -13.23
CA VAL A 237 -5.25 -6.66 -13.53
C VAL A 237 -5.73 -7.51 -12.34
N GLY A 238 -5.28 -7.18 -11.14
CA GLY A 238 -5.65 -7.88 -9.91
C GLY A 238 -7.15 -7.82 -9.61
N SER A 239 -7.80 -6.66 -9.82
CA SER A 239 -9.26 -6.48 -9.75
C SER A 239 -9.98 -7.36 -10.78
N TYR A 240 -9.52 -7.36 -12.03
CA TYR A 240 -10.10 -8.19 -13.08
C TYR A 240 -10.00 -9.70 -12.76
N LEU A 241 -8.81 -10.16 -12.35
CA LEU A 241 -8.59 -11.56 -11.91
C LEU A 241 -9.40 -11.91 -10.66
N SER A 242 -9.70 -10.92 -9.84
CA SER A 242 -10.55 -11.00 -8.66
C SER A 242 -12.05 -11.11 -8.97
N GLY A 243 -12.45 -11.11 -10.24
CA GLY A 243 -13.83 -11.21 -10.71
C GLY A 243 -14.55 -9.86 -10.89
N GLU A 244 -13.86 -8.73 -10.73
CA GLU A 244 -14.45 -7.40 -10.91
C GLU A 244 -14.45 -6.99 -12.39
N THR A 245 -15.51 -6.31 -12.84
CA THR A 245 -15.54 -5.72 -14.18
C THR A 245 -14.85 -4.36 -14.17
N VAL A 246 -13.64 -4.28 -14.73
CA VAL A 246 -12.89 -3.02 -14.85
C VAL A 246 -13.32 -2.30 -16.14
N SER A 247 -13.76 -1.04 -16.02
CA SER A 247 -14.25 -0.29 -17.17
C SER A 247 -13.11 0.05 -18.15
N PRO A 248 -13.41 0.18 -19.47
CA PRO A 248 -12.42 0.62 -20.45
C PRO A 248 -11.82 2.00 -20.13
N ALA A 249 -12.61 2.88 -19.49
CA ALA A 249 -12.14 4.19 -19.04
C ALA A 249 -11.03 4.07 -17.99
N VAL A 250 -11.12 3.10 -17.07
CA VAL A 250 -10.05 2.84 -16.08
C VAL A 250 -8.80 2.30 -16.75
N TRP A 251 -8.91 1.39 -17.72
CA TRP A 251 -7.74 0.93 -18.49
C TRP A 251 -7.05 2.06 -19.25
N ALA A 252 -7.82 2.93 -19.91
CA ALA A 252 -7.29 4.12 -20.57
C ALA A 252 -6.64 5.08 -19.57
N ALA A 253 -7.24 5.24 -18.39
CA ALA A 253 -6.69 6.06 -17.31
C ALA A 253 -5.37 5.49 -16.76
N CYS A 254 -5.26 4.16 -16.58
CA CYS A 254 -4.02 3.49 -16.18
C CYS A 254 -2.92 3.67 -17.22
N ALA A 255 -3.24 3.54 -18.51
CA ALA A 255 -2.29 3.79 -19.59
C ALA A 255 -1.81 5.25 -19.60
N LEU A 256 -2.74 6.19 -19.45
CA LEU A 256 -2.43 7.61 -19.37
C LEU A 256 -1.59 7.94 -18.11
N ALA A 257 -1.91 7.31 -16.98
CA ALA A 257 -1.15 7.46 -15.74
C ALA A 257 0.28 6.92 -15.87
N ALA A 258 0.46 5.77 -16.52
CA ALA A 258 1.78 5.21 -16.82
C ALA A 258 2.61 6.16 -17.72
N LEU A 259 1.96 6.77 -18.73
CA LEU A 259 2.60 7.81 -19.55
C LEU A 259 3.01 9.01 -18.70
N GLY A 260 2.11 9.52 -17.85
CA GLY A 260 2.38 10.65 -16.96
C GLY A 260 3.56 10.38 -16.02
N VAL A 261 3.61 9.21 -15.38
CA VAL A 261 4.77 8.80 -14.56
C VAL A 261 6.04 8.73 -15.40
N GLY A 262 5.96 8.20 -16.62
CA GLY A 262 7.10 8.11 -17.54
C GLY A 262 7.67 9.49 -17.91
N VAL A 263 6.81 10.48 -18.13
CA VAL A 263 7.22 11.88 -18.38
C VAL A 263 7.87 12.49 -17.13
N VAL A 264 7.28 12.30 -15.94
CA VAL A 264 7.85 12.82 -14.68
C VAL A 264 9.21 12.20 -14.35
N SER A 265 9.45 10.96 -14.80
CA SER A 265 10.65 10.19 -14.42
C SER A 265 11.77 10.24 -15.45
N ASP A 266 11.66 11.07 -16.49
CA ASP A 266 12.50 11.03 -17.71
C ASP A 266 12.62 9.62 -18.34
N ALA A 267 11.70 8.72 -18.00
CA ALA A 267 11.74 7.32 -18.39
C ALA A 267 11.17 7.09 -19.80
N LEU A 268 10.48 8.09 -20.35
CA LEU A 268 10.05 8.12 -21.74
C LEU A 268 10.84 9.21 -22.47
N PRO A 269 11.47 8.90 -23.62
CA PRO A 269 12.02 9.93 -24.50
C PRO A 269 10.84 10.70 -25.11
N VAL A 270 10.34 11.70 -24.39
CA VAL A 270 9.41 12.66 -24.97
C VAL A 270 10.26 13.58 -25.85
N PRO A 271 10.01 13.65 -27.17
CA PRO A 271 10.72 14.57 -28.05
C PRO A 271 10.20 15.99 -27.84
N ILE A 272 10.48 16.56 -26.67
CA ILE A 272 10.25 17.97 -26.37
C ILE A 272 11.53 18.49 -25.73
N HIS A 273 12.47 18.89 -26.59
CA HIS A 273 13.70 19.59 -26.23
C HIS A 273 13.35 21.00 -25.75
N TRP A 274 13.50 21.29 -24.46
CA TRP A 274 13.65 22.66 -23.96
C TRP A 274 14.77 22.77 -22.92
N SER A 275 15.79 23.54 -23.32
CA SER A 275 16.91 24.14 -22.58
C SER A 275 17.99 23.25 -21.97
N ASP A 276 19.21 23.56 -22.40
CA ASP A 276 20.51 22.97 -22.05
C ASP A 276 20.79 22.95 -20.55
N HIS A 277 20.91 21.75 -19.96
CA HIS A 277 21.87 21.50 -18.89
C HIS A 277 22.43 20.06 -18.99
N ASP A 278 23.69 19.99 -19.43
CA ASP A 278 24.65 18.88 -19.33
C ASP A 278 24.36 17.56 -20.09
N GLN A 279 24.54 17.60 -21.41
CA GLN A 279 24.28 16.49 -22.34
C GLN A 279 25.49 15.55 -22.57
N THR A 280 26.63 15.78 -21.93
CA THR A 280 27.88 15.10 -22.28
C THR A 280 28.03 13.65 -21.79
N ARG A 281 27.05 13.08 -21.07
CA ARG A 281 27.11 11.69 -20.60
C ARG A 281 25.93 10.78 -20.99
N ALA A 282 24.82 11.32 -21.50
CA ALA A 282 23.61 10.55 -21.77
C ALA A 282 23.38 10.21 -23.25
N GLY A 283 23.92 11.00 -24.19
CA GLY A 283 23.68 10.85 -25.62
C GLY A 283 24.28 9.59 -26.29
N ALA A 284 25.16 8.86 -25.62
CA ALA A 284 25.80 7.67 -26.19
C ALA A 284 25.04 6.35 -25.91
N ALA A 285 23.97 6.38 -25.12
CA ALA A 285 23.24 5.16 -24.69
C ALA A 285 21.85 5.00 -25.35
N LEU A 286 21.36 5.99 -26.09
CA LEU A 286 19.99 6.00 -26.64
C LEU A 286 19.87 5.36 -28.03
N ASP A 287 20.96 5.27 -28.80
CA ASP A 287 20.95 4.65 -30.13
C ASP A 287 20.98 3.10 -30.10
N SER A 288 20.97 2.48 -28.91
CA SER A 288 21.13 1.03 -28.76
C SER A 288 20.03 0.31 -27.97
N ILE A 289 18.87 0.93 -27.74
CA ILE A 289 17.78 0.27 -26.99
C ILE A 289 16.90 -0.54 -27.97
N ASP A 290 17.22 -1.82 -28.11
CA ASP A 290 16.40 -2.83 -28.80
C ASP A 290 15.21 -3.27 -27.90
N PRO A 291 13.95 -3.17 -28.36
CA PRO A 291 12.76 -3.52 -27.57
C PRO A 291 12.45 -5.03 -27.51
N SER A 292 13.46 -5.91 -27.60
CA SER A 292 13.30 -7.36 -27.52
C SER A 292 13.31 -7.87 -26.06
N ILE A 293 12.75 -9.07 -25.80
CA ILE A 293 12.73 -9.71 -24.46
C ILE A 293 14.15 -9.87 -23.88
N ASP A 294 15.16 -9.94 -24.76
CA ASP A 294 16.57 -10.03 -24.38
C ASP A 294 17.12 -8.71 -23.78
N SER A 295 16.50 -7.54 -24.03
CA SER A 295 16.89 -6.28 -23.41
C SER A 295 16.44 -6.16 -21.94
N ILE A 296 15.38 -6.87 -21.56
CA ILE A 296 14.95 -7.02 -20.16
C ILE A 296 15.95 -7.89 -19.38
N ALA A 297 16.51 -8.92 -20.03
CA ALA A 297 17.59 -9.73 -19.47
C ALA A 297 18.93 -8.97 -19.44
N ALA A 298 19.18 -8.07 -20.39
CA ALA A 298 20.35 -7.19 -20.42
C ALA A 298 20.26 -6.01 -19.43
N ALA A 299 19.09 -5.74 -18.83
CA ALA A 299 18.88 -4.63 -17.89
C ALA A 299 19.58 -4.78 -16.53
N GLY A 300 20.18 -5.94 -16.23
CA GLY A 300 20.96 -6.16 -15.01
C GLY A 300 20.14 -5.92 -13.75
N LEU A 301 18.97 -6.58 -13.63
CA LEU A 301 18.12 -6.51 -12.43
C LEU A 301 18.93 -6.95 -11.21
N ASN A 302 19.07 -6.04 -10.25
CA ASN A 302 19.75 -6.33 -8.98
C ASN A 302 18.74 -6.86 -7.94
N ALA A 303 19.25 -7.34 -6.81
CA ALA A 303 18.40 -7.84 -5.73
C ALA A 303 17.40 -6.78 -5.22
N GLY A 304 17.81 -5.50 -5.19
CA GLY A 304 16.94 -4.37 -4.82
C GLY A 304 15.74 -4.20 -5.76
N ASP A 305 15.95 -4.30 -7.07
CA ASP A 305 14.86 -4.21 -8.06
C ASP A 305 13.81 -5.32 -7.85
N ALA A 306 14.27 -6.53 -7.51
CA ALA A 306 13.38 -7.65 -7.19
C ALA A 306 12.54 -7.37 -5.92
N TYR A 307 13.14 -6.80 -4.87
CA TYR A 307 12.42 -6.40 -3.67
C TYR A 307 11.39 -5.29 -3.95
N VAL A 308 11.71 -4.31 -4.79
CA VAL A 308 10.74 -3.27 -5.19
C VAL A 308 9.56 -3.87 -5.97
N LEU A 309 9.81 -4.84 -6.86
CA LEU A 309 8.75 -5.54 -7.58
C LEU A 309 7.87 -6.39 -6.64
N ILE A 310 8.47 -7.06 -5.66
CA ILE A 310 7.72 -7.76 -4.59
C ILE A 310 6.84 -6.76 -3.85
N ALA A 311 7.36 -5.58 -3.52
CA ALA A 311 6.58 -4.53 -2.87
C ALA A 311 5.40 -4.09 -3.74
N ALA A 312 5.62 -3.88 -5.04
CA ALA A 312 4.56 -3.52 -5.98
C ALA A 312 3.43 -4.56 -6.02
N VAL A 313 3.78 -5.86 -6.10
CA VAL A 313 2.79 -6.94 -6.09
C VAL A 313 2.04 -6.99 -4.75
N ALA A 314 2.73 -6.87 -3.62
CA ALA A 314 2.11 -6.88 -2.30
C ALA A 314 1.16 -5.68 -2.10
N TYR A 315 1.55 -4.48 -2.52
CA TYR A 315 0.69 -3.30 -2.45
C TYR A 315 -0.50 -3.36 -3.41
N ALA A 316 -0.32 -3.93 -4.61
CA ALA A 316 -1.42 -4.14 -5.54
C ALA A 316 -2.45 -5.13 -4.97
N ALA A 317 -1.99 -6.26 -4.43
CA ALA A 317 -2.83 -7.23 -3.75
C ALA A 317 -3.53 -6.62 -2.54
N PHE A 318 -2.80 -5.86 -1.71
CA PHE A 318 -3.37 -5.11 -0.59
C PHE A 318 -4.50 -4.17 -1.04
N THR A 319 -4.29 -3.42 -2.12
CA THR A 319 -5.25 -2.43 -2.64
C THR A 319 -6.53 -3.11 -3.15
N VAL A 320 -6.40 -4.20 -3.91
CA VAL A 320 -7.55 -4.97 -4.40
C VAL A 320 -8.33 -5.62 -3.25
N ARG A 321 -7.62 -6.24 -2.30
CA ARG A 321 -8.25 -6.90 -1.16
C ARG A 321 -8.88 -5.91 -0.19
N LEU A 322 -8.26 -4.75 0.01
CA LEU A 322 -8.80 -3.70 0.87
C LEU A 322 -10.17 -3.24 0.37
N GLY A 323 -10.35 -2.96 -0.91
CA GLY A 323 -11.65 -2.52 -1.45
C GLY A 323 -12.77 -3.53 -1.16
N LYS A 324 -12.50 -4.83 -1.34
CA LYS A 324 -13.47 -5.89 -1.02
C LYS A 324 -13.86 -5.89 0.45
N PHE A 325 -12.88 -5.85 1.35
CA PHE A 325 -13.15 -5.88 2.79
C PHE A 325 -13.75 -4.58 3.32
N ALA A 326 -13.31 -3.43 2.81
CA ALA A 326 -13.80 -2.12 3.20
C ALA A 326 -15.27 -1.91 2.85
N SER A 327 -15.77 -2.58 1.80
CA SER A 327 -17.20 -2.55 1.47
C SER A 327 -18.08 -3.34 2.45
N ALA A 328 -17.48 -4.24 3.25
CA ALA A 328 -18.20 -5.16 4.13
C ALA A 328 -17.94 -4.93 5.62
N ALA A 329 -16.96 -4.11 6.00
CA ALA A 329 -16.53 -3.88 7.37
C ALA A 329 -16.42 -2.40 7.71
N ASP A 330 -16.50 -2.05 9.00
CA ASP A 330 -16.23 -0.69 9.44
C ASP A 330 -14.77 -0.29 9.15
N ALA A 331 -14.60 0.92 8.63
CA ALA A 331 -13.30 1.40 8.20
C ALA A 331 -12.31 1.58 9.36
N SER A 332 -12.80 1.95 10.55
CA SER A 332 -11.97 2.14 11.73
C SER A 332 -11.55 0.81 12.36
N GLU A 333 -12.45 -0.18 12.40
CA GLU A 333 -12.16 -1.53 12.89
C GLU A 333 -11.19 -2.26 11.97
N LEU A 334 -11.41 -2.22 10.65
CA LEU A 334 -10.51 -2.84 9.69
C LEU A 334 -9.12 -2.19 9.73
N ALA A 335 -9.05 -0.85 9.83
CA ALA A 335 -7.80 -0.13 9.99
C ALA A 335 -7.10 -0.48 11.32
N ALA A 336 -7.86 -0.64 12.41
CA ALA A 336 -7.33 -1.01 13.72
C ALA A 336 -6.62 -2.37 13.67
N VAL A 337 -7.32 -3.42 13.22
CA VAL A 337 -6.78 -4.80 13.18
C VAL A 337 -5.59 -4.88 12.23
N LYS A 338 -5.70 -4.30 11.02
CA LYS A 338 -4.60 -4.23 10.06
C LYS A 338 -3.35 -3.57 10.67
N THR A 339 -3.54 -2.41 11.31
CA THR A 339 -2.44 -1.64 11.89
C THR A 339 -1.82 -2.38 13.09
N ALA A 340 -2.62 -3.09 13.88
CA ALA A 340 -2.15 -3.89 15.01
C ALA A 340 -1.26 -5.06 14.54
N VAL A 341 -1.72 -5.79 13.53
CA VAL A 341 -0.96 -6.89 12.91
C VAL A 341 0.35 -6.35 12.32
N MET A 342 0.30 -5.24 11.60
CA MET A 342 1.48 -4.61 11.03
C MET A 342 2.46 -4.14 12.12
N GLY A 343 1.95 -3.59 13.22
CA GLY A 343 2.75 -3.19 14.38
C GLY A 343 3.48 -4.38 15.00
N ALA A 344 2.79 -5.50 15.22
CA ALA A 344 3.40 -6.72 15.74
C ALA A 344 4.51 -7.26 14.81
N LEU A 345 4.27 -7.28 13.50
CA LEU A 345 5.25 -7.75 12.52
C LEU A 345 6.49 -6.83 12.43
N PHE A 346 6.30 -5.51 12.46
CA PHE A 346 7.44 -4.58 12.46
C PHE A 346 8.23 -4.58 13.76
N VAL A 347 7.56 -4.75 14.91
CA VAL A 347 8.25 -4.97 16.19
C VAL A 347 9.07 -6.26 16.13
N ALA A 348 8.51 -7.35 15.61
CA ALA A 348 9.25 -8.59 15.43
C ALA A 348 10.45 -8.40 14.49
N TRP A 349 10.28 -7.69 13.38
CA TRP A 349 11.37 -7.37 12.45
C TRP A 349 12.49 -6.56 13.15
N ALA A 350 12.16 -5.51 13.89
CA ALA A 350 13.13 -4.72 14.64
C ALA A 350 13.87 -5.54 15.71
N LEU A 351 13.15 -6.43 16.41
CA LEU A 351 13.74 -7.34 17.41
C LEU A 351 14.71 -8.34 16.77
N ILE A 352 14.34 -8.92 15.62
CA ILE A 352 15.19 -9.83 14.87
C ILE A 352 16.45 -9.10 14.39
N GLU A 353 16.31 -7.89 13.83
CA GLU A 353 17.46 -7.09 13.38
C GLU A 353 18.42 -6.79 14.55
N ALA A 354 17.87 -6.40 15.71
CA ALA A 354 18.67 -6.15 16.91
C ALA A 354 19.36 -7.43 17.43
N ALA A 355 18.68 -8.58 17.43
CA ALA A 355 19.24 -9.87 17.84
C ALA A 355 20.35 -10.35 16.88
N VAL A 356 20.17 -10.15 15.58
CA VAL A 356 21.19 -10.47 14.56
C VAL A 356 22.42 -9.56 14.73
N ALA A 357 22.21 -8.26 14.95
CA ALA A 357 23.31 -7.31 15.16
C ALA A 357 24.13 -7.65 16.41
N VAL A 358 23.48 -8.11 17.48
CA VAL A 358 24.12 -8.58 18.70
C VAL A 358 24.91 -9.88 18.48
N SER A 359 24.33 -10.86 17.77
CA SER A 359 24.95 -12.18 17.56
C SER A 359 26.11 -12.17 16.56
N GLY A 360 26.10 -11.26 15.57
CA GLY A 360 27.22 -11.06 14.64
C GLY A 360 28.46 -10.42 15.28
N GLY A 361 28.32 -9.89 16.50
CA GLY A 361 29.36 -9.17 17.24
C GLY A 361 30.37 -10.03 17.99
N GLY A 362 30.76 -11.22 17.49
CA GLY A 362 32.00 -11.94 17.84
C GLY A 362 32.36 -12.22 19.32
N GLY A 363 31.49 -11.94 20.30
CA GLY A 363 31.73 -12.16 21.73
C GLY A 363 30.91 -13.34 22.22
N GLY A 364 31.58 -14.43 22.60
CA GLY A 364 30.92 -15.63 23.12
C GLY A 364 30.20 -15.37 24.44
N GLY A 365 28.97 -15.88 24.56
CA GLY A 365 28.35 -16.26 25.83
C GLY A 365 27.58 -15.21 26.62
N GLU A 366 27.59 -13.93 26.25
CA GLU A 366 26.74 -12.92 26.90
C GLU A 366 25.43 -12.71 26.13
N LEU A 367 24.30 -12.61 26.84
CA LEU A 367 23.04 -12.07 26.30
C LEU A 367 23.35 -10.63 25.87
N GLY A 368 23.76 -10.43 24.62
CA GLY A 368 24.19 -9.11 24.20
C GLY A 368 23.03 -8.11 24.19
N ASP A 369 23.39 -6.83 24.23
CA ASP A 369 22.49 -5.75 24.58
C ASP A 369 21.50 -5.41 23.44
N VAL A 370 20.45 -6.22 23.31
CA VAL A 370 19.34 -5.99 22.36
C VAL A 370 18.64 -4.67 22.68
N SER A 371 18.45 -4.36 23.96
CA SER A 371 17.83 -3.11 24.41
C SER A 371 18.64 -1.89 23.97
N GLY A 372 19.96 -1.90 24.22
CA GLY A 372 20.88 -0.86 23.75
C GLY A 372 20.96 -0.79 22.23
N THR A 373 20.75 -1.90 21.52
CA THR A 373 20.66 -1.88 20.05
C THR A 373 19.40 -1.20 19.55
N LEU A 374 18.24 -1.49 20.15
CA LEU A 374 16.97 -0.85 19.82
C LEU A 374 16.89 0.61 20.27
N THR A 375 17.70 0.99 21.26
CA THR A 375 17.76 2.36 21.80
C THR A 375 18.96 3.15 21.30
N ARG A 376 19.72 2.61 20.34
CA ARG A 376 20.73 3.37 19.60
C ARG A 376 20.04 4.23 18.55
N GLY A 377 20.29 5.54 18.56
CA GLY A 377 19.83 6.46 17.51
C GLY A 377 19.17 7.73 18.01
N VAL A 378 18.82 8.61 17.08
CA VAL A 378 18.26 9.95 17.34
C VAL A 378 16.96 9.91 18.15
N LEU A 379 16.16 8.86 17.98
CA LEU A 379 14.87 8.68 18.68
C LEU A 379 15.04 8.51 20.19
N TRP A 380 16.21 8.08 20.64
CA TRP A 380 16.50 7.82 22.05
C TRP A 380 17.71 8.61 22.53
N SER A 381 18.11 9.63 21.75
CA SER A 381 19.14 10.57 22.14
C SER A 381 18.68 11.39 23.36
N PRO A 382 19.61 11.90 24.19
CA PRO A 382 19.27 12.76 25.31
C PRO A 382 18.36 13.91 24.88
N ALA A 383 17.41 14.27 25.76
CA ALA A 383 16.42 15.30 25.46
C ALA A 383 17.09 16.60 25.01
N GLY A 384 16.74 17.04 23.80
CA GLY A 384 17.31 18.21 23.14
C GLY A 384 16.55 18.53 21.84
N VAL A 385 16.97 19.57 21.13
CA VAL A 385 16.27 20.04 19.91
C VAL A 385 16.17 18.93 18.85
N GLY A 386 17.24 18.17 18.64
CA GLY A 386 17.26 17.05 17.70
C GLY A 386 16.29 15.93 18.08
N PHE A 387 16.20 15.59 19.37
CA PHE A 387 15.25 14.61 19.90
C PHE A 387 13.80 15.07 19.65
N VAL A 388 13.46 16.32 20.02
CA VAL A 388 12.11 16.86 19.86
C VAL A 388 11.72 16.92 18.39
N ALA A 389 12.61 17.38 17.52
CA ALA A 389 12.35 17.47 16.09
C ALA A 389 12.17 16.08 15.45
N ALA A 390 13.00 15.09 15.84
CA ALA A 390 12.86 13.72 15.36
C ALA A 390 11.52 13.11 15.78
N TRP A 391 11.11 13.25 17.05
CA TRP A 391 9.81 12.76 17.51
C TRP A 391 8.64 13.50 16.88
N ALA A 392 8.75 14.80 16.63
CA ALA A 392 7.72 15.55 15.90
C ALA A 392 7.56 15.03 14.46
N ALA A 393 8.66 14.77 13.76
CA ALA A 393 8.65 14.18 12.42
C ALA A 393 8.08 12.75 12.43
N VAL A 394 8.45 11.92 13.42
CA VAL A 394 7.90 10.58 13.60
C VAL A 394 6.40 10.63 13.86
N ALA A 395 5.95 11.45 14.82
CA ALA A 395 4.55 11.59 15.17
C ALA A 395 3.71 12.10 13.98
N TYR A 396 4.20 13.11 13.27
CA TYR A 396 3.56 13.59 12.05
C TYR A 396 3.43 12.47 11.01
N SER A 397 4.52 11.77 10.70
CA SER A 397 4.53 10.68 9.71
C SER A 397 3.64 9.50 10.13
N ALA A 398 3.49 9.24 11.42
CA ALA A 398 2.62 8.20 11.96
C ALA A 398 1.14 8.57 11.88
N LEU A 399 0.79 9.82 12.15
CA LEU A 399 -0.60 10.24 12.29
C LEU A 399 -1.20 10.68 10.95
N ALA A 400 -0.48 11.49 10.16
CA ALA A 400 -0.99 12.04 8.90
C ALA A 400 -0.90 11.03 7.74
N PRO A 401 0.29 10.72 7.17
CA PRO A 401 0.40 9.69 6.14
C PRO A 401 0.20 8.25 6.63
N GLY A 402 0.30 8.00 7.94
CA GLY A 402 0.04 6.68 8.52
C GLY A 402 -1.44 6.46 8.80
N ALA A 403 -1.92 6.92 9.95
CA ALA A 403 -3.26 6.61 10.45
C ALA A 403 -4.37 7.29 9.62
N LEU A 404 -4.29 8.61 9.41
CA LEU A 404 -5.32 9.35 8.69
C LEU A 404 -5.43 8.88 7.24
N ALA A 405 -4.31 8.76 6.52
CA ALA A 405 -4.34 8.25 5.14
C ALA A 405 -4.90 6.83 5.07
N THR A 406 -4.54 5.94 6.01
CA THR A 406 -5.12 4.58 6.08
C THR A 406 -6.63 4.63 6.28
N TYR A 407 -7.13 5.45 7.20
CA TYR A 407 -8.57 5.60 7.43
C TYR A 407 -9.29 6.12 6.18
N LEU A 408 -8.77 7.18 5.56
CA LEU A 408 -9.34 7.78 4.35
C LEU A 408 -9.31 6.81 3.17
N GLN A 409 -8.24 6.04 3.02
CA GLN A 409 -8.11 5.00 2.00
C GLN A 409 -9.16 3.91 2.19
N THR A 410 -9.26 3.34 3.39
CA THR A 410 -10.25 2.30 3.70
C THR A 410 -11.67 2.83 3.46
N LYS A 411 -11.99 4.01 3.96
CA LYS A 411 -13.32 4.61 3.81
C LYS A 411 -13.64 5.01 2.37
N GLY A 412 -12.66 5.47 1.60
CA GLY A 412 -12.86 5.80 0.19
C GLY A 412 -13.07 4.56 -0.67
N GLN A 413 -12.29 3.50 -0.43
CA GLN A 413 -12.39 2.24 -1.18
C GLN A 413 -13.61 1.38 -0.83
N SER A 414 -14.35 1.71 0.23
CA SER A 414 -15.64 1.05 0.50
C SER A 414 -16.72 1.39 -0.54
N VAL A 415 -16.55 2.49 -1.28
CA VAL A 415 -17.49 2.95 -2.32
C VAL A 415 -16.86 3.21 -3.68
N VAL A 416 -15.52 3.28 -3.76
CA VAL A 416 -14.78 3.45 -5.02
C VAL A 416 -13.97 2.17 -5.32
N PRO A 417 -14.11 1.56 -6.51
CA PRO A 417 -13.36 0.36 -6.87
C PRO A 417 -11.84 0.53 -6.80
N ALA A 418 -11.11 -0.54 -6.44
CA ALA A 418 -9.66 -0.52 -6.27
C ALA A 418 -8.90 -0.04 -7.52
N ALA A 419 -9.33 -0.50 -8.70
CA ALA A 419 -8.73 -0.09 -9.98
C ALA A 419 -8.85 1.43 -10.23
N GLU A 420 -9.99 2.03 -9.87
CA GLU A 420 -10.19 3.48 -9.97
C GLU A 420 -9.39 4.21 -8.89
N ALA A 421 -9.41 3.72 -7.65
CA ALA A 421 -8.63 4.28 -6.56
C ALA A 421 -7.12 4.33 -6.89
N GLN A 422 -6.60 3.31 -7.57
CA GLN A 422 -5.19 3.28 -7.98
C GLN A 422 -4.83 4.40 -8.97
N VAL A 423 -5.73 4.74 -9.90
CA VAL A 423 -5.50 5.86 -10.82
C VAL A 423 -5.44 7.18 -10.04
N ILE A 424 -6.28 7.33 -9.00
CA ILE A 424 -6.20 8.49 -8.10
C ILE A 424 -4.85 8.49 -7.38
N PHE A 425 -4.39 7.34 -6.88
CA PHE A 425 -3.10 7.23 -6.21
C PHE A 425 -1.90 7.52 -7.11
N ALA A 426 -2.01 7.30 -8.42
CA ALA A 426 -0.97 7.67 -9.37
C ALA A 426 -0.67 9.18 -9.40
N THR A 427 -1.52 10.03 -8.79
CA THR A 427 -1.27 11.47 -8.65
C THR A 427 -0.27 11.85 -7.54
N THR A 428 0.20 10.90 -6.71
CA THR A 428 1.20 11.18 -5.64
C THR A 428 2.41 11.99 -6.12
N PRO A 429 3.03 11.75 -7.29
CA PRO A 429 4.14 12.57 -7.78
C PRO A 429 3.78 14.05 -7.97
N VAL A 430 2.53 14.35 -8.34
CA VAL A 430 2.04 15.74 -8.47
C VAL A 430 2.06 16.44 -7.13
N PHE A 431 1.54 15.78 -6.09
CA PHE A 431 1.56 16.33 -4.74
C PHE A 431 2.97 16.40 -4.17
N ASN A 432 3.86 15.46 -4.49
CA ASN A 432 5.28 15.54 -4.13
C ASN A 432 5.91 16.81 -4.70
N ALA A 433 5.73 17.08 -5.99
CA ALA A 433 6.25 18.29 -6.63
C ALA A 433 5.68 19.57 -6.01
N LEU A 434 4.38 19.59 -5.69
CA LEU A 434 3.74 20.73 -5.01
C LEU A 434 4.29 20.95 -3.60
N VAL A 435 4.44 19.88 -2.81
CA VAL A 435 5.03 19.96 -1.45
C VAL A 435 6.47 20.42 -1.54
N SER A 436 7.29 19.89 -2.44
CA SER A 436 8.67 20.36 -2.64
C SER A 436 8.72 21.82 -3.06
N CYS A 437 7.87 22.26 -3.99
CA CYS A 437 7.81 23.65 -4.41
C CYS A 437 7.46 24.59 -3.25
N VAL A 438 6.46 24.24 -2.44
CA VAL A 438 5.98 25.09 -1.33
C VAL A 438 6.95 25.12 -0.16
N PHE A 439 7.52 23.97 0.22
CA PHE A 439 8.34 23.87 1.44
C PHE A 439 9.85 24.03 1.19
N LEU A 440 10.35 23.63 0.01
CA LEU A 440 11.77 23.73 -0.34
C LEU A 440 12.05 24.90 -1.31
N GLY A 441 11.02 25.51 -1.90
CA GLY A 441 11.19 26.58 -2.88
C GLY A 441 11.71 26.10 -4.24
N GLU A 442 11.60 24.80 -4.51
CA GLU A 442 12.07 24.20 -5.76
C GLU A 442 11.18 24.62 -6.94
N ALA A 443 11.80 24.93 -8.08
CA ALA A 443 11.05 25.23 -9.31
C ALA A 443 10.48 23.94 -9.90
N ILE A 444 9.22 23.98 -10.33
CA ILE A 444 8.58 22.86 -11.02
C ILE A 444 9.08 22.85 -12.47
N GLY A 445 9.81 21.81 -12.85
CA GLY A 445 10.26 21.58 -14.22
C GLY A 445 9.09 21.41 -15.21
N ALA A 446 9.33 21.71 -16.49
CA ALA A 446 8.30 21.62 -17.53
C ALA A 446 7.81 20.19 -17.77
N ASP A 447 8.72 19.23 -17.65
CA ASP A 447 8.52 17.78 -17.60
C ASP A 447 7.60 17.37 -16.43
N VAL A 448 7.90 17.82 -15.21
CA VAL A 448 7.09 17.55 -14.02
C VAL A 448 5.69 18.17 -14.15
N ALA A 449 5.60 19.37 -14.71
CA ALA A 449 4.32 20.04 -14.96
C ALA A 449 3.49 19.30 -16.02
N ALA A 450 4.10 18.89 -17.14
CA ALA A 450 3.43 18.17 -18.22
C ALA A 450 2.97 16.78 -17.77
N GLY A 451 3.87 15.99 -17.19
CA GLY A 451 3.55 14.67 -16.65
C GLY A 451 2.52 14.75 -15.52
N GLY A 452 2.62 15.77 -14.66
CA GLY A 452 1.63 16.02 -13.62
C GLY A 452 0.24 16.36 -14.16
N GLY A 453 0.17 17.18 -15.22
CA GLY A 453 -1.09 17.44 -15.93
C GLY A 453 -1.73 16.17 -16.50
N ILE A 454 -0.92 15.28 -17.06
CA ILE A 454 -1.37 13.97 -17.56
C ILE A 454 -1.94 13.11 -16.41
N LEU A 455 -1.25 13.06 -15.26
CA LEU A 455 -1.71 12.31 -14.08
C LEU A 455 -3.05 12.83 -13.53
N VAL A 456 -3.21 14.14 -13.45
CA VAL A 456 -4.49 14.75 -13.02
C VAL A 456 -5.62 14.39 -13.98
N LEU A 457 -5.38 14.51 -15.30
CA LEU A 457 -6.38 14.13 -16.31
C LEU A 457 -6.72 12.64 -16.25
N ALA A 458 -5.73 11.77 -16.05
CA ALA A 458 -5.94 10.33 -15.87
C ALA A 458 -6.86 10.06 -14.67
N SER A 459 -6.60 10.69 -13.52
CA SER A 459 -7.41 10.50 -12.30
C SER A 459 -8.87 10.92 -12.44
N ALA A 460 -9.16 11.90 -13.31
CA ALA A 460 -10.52 12.37 -13.55
C ALA A 460 -11.29 11.54 -14.58
N LEU A 461 -10.60 10.74 -15.40
CA LEU A 461 -11.19 10.04 -16.55
C LEU A 461 -12.29 9.03 -16.16
N PRO A 462 -12.12 8.17 -15.14
CA PRO A 462 -13.17 7.25 -14.71
C PRO A 462 -14.44 7.96 -14.24
N ALA A 463 -14.29 9.02 -13.43
CA ALA A 463 -15.40 9.82 -12.94
C ALA A 463 -16.15 10.56 -14.07
N ALA A 464 -15.41 11.07 -15.07
CA ALA A 464 -16.00 11.73 -16.23
C ALA A 464 -16.80 10.76 -17.11
N ALA A 465 -16.31 9.52 -17.27
CA ALA A 465 -17.02 8.46 -18.01
C ALA A 465 -18.33 8.08 -17.30
N GLU A 466 -18.29 7.87 -15.98
CA GLU A 466 -19.48 7.57 -15.18
C GLU A 466 -20.52 8.71 -15.25
N TRP A 467 -20.06 9.97 -15.15
CA TRP A 467 -20.96 11.12 -15.28
C TRP A 467 -21.63 11.17 -16.65
N ARG A 468 -20.89 10.91 -17.74
CA ARG A 468 -21.45 10.86 -19.10
C ARG A 468 -22.50 9.77 -19.23
N GLU A 469 -22.21 8.55 -18.77
CA GLU A 469 -23.18 7.44 -18.80
C GLU A 469 -24.44 7.79 -18.00
N SER A 470 -24.30 8.39 -16.82
CA SER A 470 -25.43 8.81 -15.98
C SER A 470 -26.28 9.88 -16.65
N ARG A 471 -25.65 10.79 -17.42
CA ARG A 471 -26.32 11.85 -18.16
C ARG A 471 -27.10 11.30 -19.35
N ASP A 472 -26.51 10.36 -20.08
CA ASP A 472 -27.13 9.76 -21.26
C ASP A 472 -28.31 8.85 -20.87
N ARG A 473 -28.24 8.17 -19.73
CA ARG A 473 -29.40 7.43 -19.16
C ARG A 473 -30.56 8.33 -18.74
N ARG A 474 -30.31 9.61 -18.45
CA ARG A 474 -31.33 10.60 -18.07
C ARG A 474 -31.92 11.34 -19.27
N ARG A 475 -31.40 11.13 -20.48
CA ARG A 475 -31.98 11.69 -21.70
C ARG A 475 -33.17 10.82 -22.12
N PRO A 476 -34.36 11.39 -22.30
CA PRO A 476 -35.59 10.66 -22.61
C PRO A 476 -35.57 10.01 -23.99
#